data_AF-A0A9X1H856-F1
#
_entry.id   AF-A0A9X1H856-F1
#
_cell.length_a   1.000
_cell.length_b   1.000
_cell.length_c   1.000
_cell.angle_alpha   90.00
_cell.angle_beta   90.00
_cell.angle_gamma   90.00
#
_symmetry.space_group_name_H-M   'P 1'
#
loop_
_entity.id
_entity.type
_entity.pdbx_description
1 polymer ?
#
loop_
_entity_poly.entity_id
_entity_poly.type
_entity_poly.pdbx_seq_one_letter_code
_entity_poly.pdbx_strand_id
1 'polypeptide(L)'
;MSPIEAEAFLNKTIIPFIEQQGYKVLKDRKIYSITFSHNGKQITDTVDTVSSTNGEVIFAILETDSMFLVCTPKRGITGGEPMLTGKHSVTEIIPFDNLKPNSFKYGEWLYKLENGNHEVESPKETPKSVFKYYANNTNGKNAVTNQYLFCSHPYHLNDSMDSSNLLWDFSKLSEPLFLKFYNQYNFNNHFEVNYEEEKKNGFIQIKQLFYDMITNGSGIISLTTEPLHTLMWSHYATEKGFMIELDWETIKDELPALNENINNYAFFPIQYVENLESIDFFLSNCNSPDVPFLYSIGVKRQDWNYENEWRLVTYANGYGVPDSLLSPLPDIPSSQERKVFYPLGAIKSITLGKQFFNGLNVEQHIAPLTFKMKDSEDLKFVNFLIEKLGDKIFLCGEYEEAKAFKRSSERISLTKINDKTILIERHNEGFHS
;
A
#
# COMPACT_ATOMS: atom_id res chain seq x y z
N MET A 1 -13.00 -18.62 -7.51
CA MET A 1 -12.80 -19.03 -8.91
C MET A 1 -12.10 -17.88 -9.60
N SER A 2 -10.99 -18.11 -10.29
CA SER A 2 -10.32 -17.06 -11.05
C SER A 2 -11.18 -16.59 -12.24
N PRO A 3 -10.97 -15.38 -12.79
CA PRO A 3 -11.74 -14.90 -13.95
C PRO A 3 -11.70 -15.86 -15.15
N ILE A 4 -10.55 -16.49 -15.40
CA ILE A 4 -10.35 -17.46 -16.48
C ILE A 4 -11.20 -18.72 -16.26
N GLU A 5 -11.23 -19.23 -15.01
CA GLU A 5 -12.05 -20.39 -14.65
C GLU A 5 -13.55 -20.07 -14.72
N ALA A 6 -13.95 -18.86 -14.32
CA ALA A 6 -15.33 -18.38 -14.40
C ALA A 6 -15.81 -18.26 -15.84
N GLU A 7 -14.97 -17.73 -16.73
CA GLU A 7 -15.26 -17.64 -18.15
C GLU A 7 -15.31 -19.03 -18.82
N ALA A 8 -14.42 -19.95 -18.43
CA ALA A 8 -14.48 -21.33 -18.88
C ALA A 8 -15.76 -22.03 -18.43
N PHE A 9 -16.20 -21.81 -17.18
CA PHE A 9 -17.43 -22.37 -16.63
C PHE A 9 -18.69 -21.81 -17.32
N LEU A 10 -18.73 -20.49 -17.56
CA LEU A 10 -19.80 -19.83 -18.30
C LEU A 10 -19.98 -20.43 -19.70
N ASN A 11 -18.88 -20.54 -20.46
CA ASN A 11 -18.91 -20.98 -21.85
C ASN A 11 -19.13 -22.50 -22.02
N LYS A 12 -18.62 -23.32 -21.09
CA LYS A 12 -18.71 -24.79 -21.19
C LYS A 12 -19.93 -25.39 -20.49
N THR A 13 -20.54 -24.65 -19.56
CA THR A 13 -21.62 -25.17 -18.72
C THR A 13 -22.91 -24.38 -18.87
N ILE A 14 -22.87 -23.08 -18.55
CA ILE A 14 -24.09 -22.27 -18.42
C ILE A 14 -24.71 -21.99 -19.80
N ILE A 15 -23.93 -21.48 -20.77
CA ILE A 15 -24.44 -21.15 -22.11
C ILE A 15 -25.03 -22.38 -22.81
N PRO A 16 -24.35 -23.55 -22.87
CA PRO A 16 -24.94 -24.75 -23.48
C PRO A 16 -26.23 -25.22 -22.81
N PHE A 17 -26.32 -25.12 -21.48
CA PHE A 17 -27.54 -25.47 -20.75
C PHE A 17 -28.71 -24.54 -21.08
N ILE A 18 -28.44 -23.25 -21.23
CA ILE A 18 -29.43 -22.24 -21.64
C ILE A 18 -29.85 -22.44 -23.11
N GLU A 19 -28.90 -22.75 -24.00
CA GLU A 19 -29.19 -23.05 -25.41
C GLU A 19 -30.02 -24.33 -25.59
N GLN A 20 -29.83 -25.36 -24.76
CA GLN A 20 -30.67 -26.56 -24.73
C GLN A 20 -32.13 -26.28 -24.36
N GLN A 21 -32.39 -25.19 -23.64
CA GLN A 21 -33.76 -24.74 -23.31
C GLN A 21 -34.39 -23.91 -24.44
N GLY A 22 -33.71 -23.74 -25.58
CA GLY A 22 -34.23 -23.04 -26.75
C GLY A 22 -33.89 -21.55 -26.81
N TYR A 23 -33.10 -21.03 -25.86
CA TYR A 23 -32.64 -19.65 -25.90
C TYR A 23 -31.40 -19.48 -26.77
N LYS A 24 -31.43 -18.51 -27.69
CA LYS A 24 -30.25 -18.14 -28.48
C LYS A 24 -29.50 -17.01 -27.79
N VAL A 25 -28.38 -17.35 -27.14
CA VAL A 25 -27.55 -16.39 -26.40
C VAL A 25 -26.65 -15.60 -27.37
N LEU A 26 -26.66 -14.28 -27.23
CA LEU A 26 -25.70 -13.37 -27.88
C LEU A 26 -24.40 -13.38 -27.07
N LYS A 27 -23.29 -13.76 -27.71
CA LYS A 27 -22.00 -14.02 -27.02
C LYS A 27 -21.06 -12.82 -27.05
N ASP A 28 -21.50 -11.76 -27.71
CA ASP A 28 -20.74 -10.59 -28.10
C ASP A 28 -20.62 -9.56 -26.95
N ARG A 29 -21.37 -9.77 -25.86
CA ARG A 29 -21.41 -8.87 -24.71
C ARG A 29 -21.42 -9.64 -23.39
N LYS A 30 -20.52 -9.27 -22.49
CA LYS A 30 -20.50 -9.73 -21.10
C LYS A 30 -21.26 -8.71 -20.26
N ILE A 31 -22.35 -9.10 -19.61
CA ILE A 31 -23.21 -8.19 -18.83
C ILE A 31 -22.92 -8.33 -17.34
N TYR A 32 -22.54 -7.23 -16.71
CA TYR A 32 -22.29 -7.16 -15.28
C TYR A 32 -23.57 -6.88 -14.49
N SER A 33 -24.40 -5.95 -14.97
CA SER A 33 -25.64 -5.56 -14.31
C SER A 33 -26.71 -5.12 -15.30
N ILE A 34 -27.98 -5.33 -14.94
CA ILE A 34 -29.15 -4.76 -15.61
C ILE A 34 -30.07 -4.10 -14.59
N THR A 35 -30.60 -2.93 -14.94
CA THR A 35 -31.66 -2.27 -14.17
C THR A 35 -32.95 -2.29 -14.99
N PHE A 36 -34.04 -2.77 -14.40
CA PHE A 36 -35.31 -2.96 -15.08
C PHE A 36 -36.53 -2.66 -14.21
N SER A 37 -37.65 -2.36 -14.86
CA SER A 37 -38.94 -2.16 -14.17
C SER A 37 -39.68 -3.49 -14.01
N HIS A 38 -40.09 -3.80 -12.78
CA HIS A 38 -40.93 -4.95 -12.45
C HIS A 38 -41.95 -4.57 -11.38
N ASN A 39 -43.25 -4.80 -11.65
CA ASN A 39 -44.36 -4.45 -10.76
C ASN A 39 -44.34 -2.98 -10.27
N GLY A 40 -43.98 -2.05 -11.15
CA GLY A 40 -43.92 -0.61 -10.84
C GLY A 40 -42.71 -0.19 -10.00
N LYS A 41 -41.77 -1.09 -9.71
CA LYS A 41 -40.51 -0.79 -9.02
C LYS A 41 -39.33 -0.94 -9.98
N GLN A 42 -38.27 -0.18 -9.77
CA GLN A 42 -36.98 -0.49 -10.37
C GLN A 42 -36.26 -1.56 -9.55
N ILE A 43 -35.72 -2.55 -10.26
CA ILE A 43 -34.89 -3.61 -9.71
C ILE A 43 -33.57 -3.60 -10.48
N THR A 44 -32.46 -3.75 -9.76
CA THR A 44 -31.13 -3.93 -10.34
C THR A 44 -30.63 -5.31 -9.96
N ASP A 45 -30.33 -6.13 -10.97
CA ASP A 45 -29.70 -7.43 -10.81
C ASP A 45 -28.24 -7.32 -11.26
N THR A 46 -27.31 -7.66 -10.38
CA THR A 46 -25.86 -7.56 -10.59
C THR A 46 -25.20 -8.91 -10.33
N VAL A 47 -24.28 -9.33 -11.20
CA VAL A 47 -23.50 -10.57 -11.02
C VAL A 47 -22.76 -10.53 -9.67
N ASP A 48 -22.73 -11.67 -8.97
CA ASP A 48 -22.18 -11.86 -7.61
C ASP A 48 -22.94 -11.14 -6.49
N THR A 49 -24.19 -10.74 -6.75
CA THR A 49 -25.10 -10.21 -5.72
C THR A 49 -26.35 -11.06 -5.59
N VAL A 50 -27.04 -10.95 -4.44
CA VAL A 50 -28.30 -11.65 -4.19
C VAL A 50 -29.44 -10.90 -4.88
N SER A 51 -30.15 -11.55 -5.81
CA SER A 51 -31.31 -10.95 -6.45
C SER A 51 -32.43 -10.74 -5.44
N SER A 52 -32.98 -9.53 -5.42
CA SER A 52 -34.14 -9.19 -4.58
C SER A 52 -35.41 -9.94 -4.98
N THR A 53 -35.43 -10.58 -6.16
CA THR A 53 -36.59 -11.25 -6.74
C THR A 53 -36.75 -12.70 -6.26
N ASN A 54 -35.64 -13.40 -5.97
CA ASN A 54 -35.67 -14.82 -5.59
C ASN A 54 -34.74 -15.16 -4.41
N GLY A 55 -33.95 -14.22 -3.90
CA GLY A 55 -33.05 -14.43 -2.78
C GLY A 55 -31.83 -15.29 -3.10
N GLU A 56 -31.49 -15.48 -4.38
CA GLU A 56 -30.32 -16.26 -4.81
C GLU A 56 -29.21 -15.39 -5.40
N VAL A 57 -27.97 -15.85 -5.29
CA VAL A 57 -26.81 -15.19 -5.91
C VAL A 57 -26.91 -15.29 -7.43
N ILE A 58 -26.70 -14.17 -8.12
CA ILE A 58 -26.68 -14.09 -9.57
C ILE A 58 -25.29 -14.50 -10.07
N PHE A 59 -25.24 -15.54 -10.90
CA PHE A 59 -23.99 -16.08 -11.46
C PHE A 59 -23.67 -15.52 -12.83
N ALA A 60 -24.69 -15.26 -13.65
CA ALA A 60 -24.51 -14.73 -14.99
C ALA A 60 -25.76 -13.98 -15.45
N ILE A 61 -25.56 -12.94 -16.27
CA ILE A 61 -26.63 -12.26 -16.99
C ILE A 61 -26.33 -12.41 -18.48
N LEU A 62 -27.23 -13.04 -19.22
CA LEU A 62 -27.07 -13.33 -20.64
C LEU A 62 -28.06 -12.52 -21.47
N GLU A 63 -27.65 -12.11 -22.67
CA GLU A 63 -28.54 -11.43 -23.61
C GLU A 63 -29.01 -12.40 -24.70
N THR A 64 -30.25 -12.26 -25.12
CA THR A 64 -30.82 -12.91 -26.31
C THR A 64 -31.36 -11.83 -27.26
N ASP A 65 -31.93 -12.20 -28.40
CA ASP A 65 -32.52 -11.22 -29.33
C ASP A 65 -33.62 -10.35 -28.68
N SER A 66 -34.43 -10.91 -27.77
CA SER A 66 -35.63 -10.25 -27.22
C SER A 66 -35.64 -10.01 -25.71
N MET A 67 -34.73 -10.63 -24.95
CA MET A 67 -34.72 -10.57 -23.48
C MET A 67 -33.33 -10.78 -22.87
N PHE A 68 -33.21 -10.48 -21.58
CA PHE A 68 -32.10 -10.86 -20.71
C PHE A 68 -32.47 -12.05 -19.84
N LEU A 69 -31.49 -12.92 -19.60
CA LEU A 69 -31.60 -14.12 -18.79
C LEU A 69 -30.70 -13.99 -17.57
N VAL A 70 -31.30 -13.85 -16.38
CA VAL A 70 -30.58 -13.79 -15.11
C VAL A 70 -30.47 -15.21 -14.55
N CYS A 71 -29.25 -15.72 -14.46
CA CYS A 71 -28.94 -17.10 -14.07
C CYS A 71 -28.47 -17.14 -12.61
N THR A 72 -29.07 -18.02 -11.81
CA THR A 72 -28.72 -18.33 -10.42
C THR A 72 -28.42 -19.82 -10.29
N PRO A 73 -27.89 -20.33 -9.15
CA PRO A 73 -27.58 -21.75 -9.01
C PRO A 73 -28.73 -22.67 -9.40
N LYS A 74 -29.96 -22.33 -8.99
CA LYS A 74 -31.16 -23.15 -9.22
C LYS A 74 -31.99 -22.73 -10.43
N ARG A 75 -31.57 -21.69 -11.18
CA ARG A 75 -32.26 -21.19 -12.37
C ARG A 75 -31.25 -20.87 -13.46
N GLY A 76 -31.22 -21.68 -14.52
CA GLY A 76 -30.28 -21.46 -15.63
C GLY A 76 -28.87 -22.03 -15.43
N ILE A 77 -28.61 -22.78 -14.34
CA ILE A 77 -27.33 -23.49 -14.13
C ILE A 77 -27.55 -24.97 -13.80
N THR A 78 -28.06 -25.29 -12.60
CA THR A 78 -28.24 -26.69 -12.17
C THR A 78 -29.67 -27.20 -12.36
N GLY A 79 -30.61 -26.32 -12.73
CA GLY A 79 -32.00 -26.63 -13.00
C GLY A 79 -32.80 -25.36 -13.33
N GLY A 80 -34.05 -25.54 -13.76
CA GLY A 80 -35.03 -24.47 -13.99
C GLY A 80 -34.73 -23.51 -15.14
N GLU A 81 -35.76 -22.84 -15.63
CA GLU A 81 -35.60 -21.70 -16.54
C GLU A 81 -34.92 -20.53 -15.83
N PRO A 82 -34.04 -19.78 -16.53
CA PRO A 82 -33.49 -18.54 -15.99
C PRO A 82 -34.60 -17.53 -15.69
N MET A 83 -34.29 -16.54 -14.86
CA MET A 83 -35.21 -15.40 -14.69
C MET A 83 -35.20 -14.56 -15.97
N LEU A 84 -36.40 -14.27 -16.49
CA LEU A 84 -36.57 -13.61 -17.79
C LEU A 84 -36.91 -12.13 -17.60
N THR A 85 -36.10 -11.25 -18.20
CA THR A 85 -36.32 -9.81 -18.20
C THR A 85 -36.42 -9.31 -19.64
N GLY A 86 -37.60 -8.85 -20.06
CA GLY A 86 -37.81 -8.36 -21.42
C GLY A 86 -36.97 -7.12 -21.72
N LYS A 87 -36.40 -6.99 -22.93
CA LYS A 87 -35.57 -5.82 -23.28
C LYS A 87 -36.28 -4.48 -23.09
N HIS A 88 -37.59 -4.45 -23.33
CA HIS A 88 -38.42 -3.24 -23.20
C HIS A 88 -38.56 -2.74 -21.76
N SER A 89 -38.34 -3.60 -20.75
CA SER A 89 -38.41 -3.22 -19.33
C SER A 89 -37.06 -2.81 -18.76
N VAL A 90 -35.96 -3.05 -19.48
CA VAL A 90 -34.61 -2.67 -19.06
C VAL A 90 -34.35 -1.20 -19.36
N THR A 91 -33.98 -0.46 -18.33
CA THR A 91 -33.65 0.97 -18.42
C THR A 91 -32.15 1.23 -18.45
N GLU A 92 -31.33 0.28 -18.01
CA GLU A 92 -29.87 0.40 -17.99
C GLU A 92 -29.20 -0.97 -18.12
N ILE A 93 -28.08 -1.02 -18.84
CA ILE A 93 -27.22 -2.20 -19.00
C ILE A 93 -25.79 -1.77 -18.75
N ILE A 94 -25.10 -2.45 -17.83
CA ILE A 94 -23.68 -2.24 -17.56
C ILE A 94 -22.92 -3.48 -18.04
N PRO A 95 -22.24 -3.41 -19.19
CA PRO A 95 -21.29 -4.45 -19.61
C PRO A 95 -20.11 -4.56 -18.64
N PHE A 96 -19.51 -5.76 -18.52
CA PHE A 96 -18.22 -5.95 -17.85
C PHE A 96 -17.14 -5.04 -18.45
N ASP A 97 -17.14 -4.87 -19.78
CA ASP A 97 -16.18 -4.01 -20.48
C ASP A 97 -16.41 -2.51 -20.23
N ASN A 98 -17.58 -2.15 -19.71
CA ASN A 98 -17.96 -0.79 -19.32
C ASN A 98 -17.94 -0.60 -17.80
N LEU A 99 -17.44 -1.58 -17.04
CA LEU A 99 -16.96 -1.30 -15.69
C LEU A 99 -15.85 -0.26 -15.86
N LYS A 100 -16.19 1.01 -15.62
CA LYS A 100 -15.23 2.11 -15.73
C LYS A 100 -14.01 1.70 -14.90
N PRO A 101 -12.79 1.89 -15.42
CA PRO A 101 -11.59 1.52 -14.69
C PRO A 101 -11.66 2.21 -13.33
N ASN A 102 -11.60 1.42 -12.26
CA ASN A 102 -11.48 1.87 -10.87
C ASN A 102 -10.19 2.68 -10.81
N SER A 103 -10.27 3.96 -11.16
CA SER A 103 -9.10 4.77 -11.45
C SER A 103 -9.39 6.25 -11.27
N PHE A 104 -8.34 6.99 -10.95
CA PHE A 104 -8.37 8.41 -10.73
C PHE A 104 -7.12 9.03 -11.37
N LYS A 105 -7.34 9.94 -12.30
CA LYS A 105 -6.26 10.68 -12.96
C LYS A 105 -6.04 12.00 -12.23
N TYR A 106 -4.79 12.27 -11.84
CA TYR A 106 -4.40 13.52 -11.20
C TYR A 106 -3.12 14.08 -11.83
N GLY A 107 -3.28 15.08 -12.69
CA GLY A 107 -2.20 15.54 -13.57
C GLY A 107 -1.75 14.45 -14.54
N GLU A 108 -0.46 14.12 -14.52
CA GLU A 108 0.15 13.06 -15.34
C GLU A 108 0.08 11.67 -14.70
N TRP A 109 -0.50 11.56 -13.50
CA TRP A 109 -0.56 10.33 -12.73
C TRP A 109 -1.90 9.64 -12.86
N LEU A 110 -1.89 8.31 -12.87
CA LEU A 110 -3.10 7.48 -12.84
C LEU A 110 -3.03 6.51 -11.67
N TYR A 111 -3.89 6.72 -10.68
CA TYR A 111 -4.12 5.81 -9.57
C TYR A 111 -5.19 4.83 -9.99
N LYS A 112 -4.96 3.51 -9.93
CA LYS A 112 -5.94 2.53 -10.39
C LYS A 112 -5.92 1.24 -9.58
N LEU A 113 -7.00 0.48 -9.71
CA LEU A 113 -7.06 -0.92 -9.37
C LEU A 113 -7.04 -1.76 -10.65
N GLU A 114 -6.01 -2.57 -10.83
CA GLU A 114 -5.88 -3.51 -11.93
C GLU A 114 -5.97 -4.94 -11.39
N ASN A 115 -7.00 -5.69 -11.80
CA ASN A 115 -7.27 -7.05 -11.33
C ASN A 115 -7.35 -7.19 -9.79
N GLY A 116 -7.82 -6.14 -9.10
CA GLY A 116 -7.87 -6.09 -7.64
C GLY A 116 -6.57 -5.64 -6.98
N ASN A 117 -5.55 -5.28 -7.74
CA ASN A 117 -4.28 -4.79 -7.24
C ASN A 117 -4.14 -3.28 -7.40
N HIS A 118 -3.61 -2.62 -6.37
CA HIS A 118 -3.26 -1.21 -6.45
C HIS A 118 -2.10 -1.00 -7.41
N GLU A 119 -2.27 -0.06 -8.33
CA GLU A 119 -1.25 0.32 -9.29
C GLU A 119 -1.27 1.83 -9.51
N VAL A 120 -0.08 2.41 -9.66
CA VAL A 120 0.10 3.83 -9.94
C VAL A 120 0.94 3.96 -11.18
N GLU A 121 0.35 4.49 -12.26
CA GLU A 121 1.12 4.90 -13.43
C GLU A 121 1.68 6.30 -13.17
N SER A 122 3.00 6.42 -13.31
CA SER A 122 3.73 7.65 -13.05
C SER A 122 4.70 7.96 -14.19
N PRO A 123 5.11 9.23 -14.37
CA PRO A 123 6.14 9.58 -15.35
C PRO A 123 7.56 9.16 -14.92
N LYS A 124 7.75 8.61 -13.71
CA LYS A 124 9.06 8.18 -13.19
C LYS A 124 9.31 6.71 -13.48
N GLU A 125 10.52 6.40 -13.94
CA GLU A 125 10.99 5.02 -14.09
C GLU A 125 11.26 4.39 -12.72
N THR A 126 10.94 3.11 -12.59
CA THR A 126 11.20 2.34 -11.36
C THR A 126 12.71 2.21 -11.11
N PRO A 127 13.20 2.53 -9.91
CA PRO A 127 14.62 2.45 -9.60
C PRO A 127 15.07 1.00 -9.40
N LYS A 128 16.34 0.73 -9.72
CA LYS A 128 17.00 -0.56 -9.43
C LYS A 128 17.47 -0.69 -7.99
N SER A 129 17.79 0.45 -7.37
CA SER A 129 18.21 0.53 -5.97
C SER A 129 17.39 1.57 -5.25
N VAL A 130 17.09 1.30 -3.99
CA VAL A 130 16.41 2.22 -3.08
C VAL A 130 17.12 2.23 -1.75
N PHE A 131 17.02 3.35 -1.04
CA PHE A 131 17.69 3.56 0.23
C PHE A 131 16.69 3.66 1.37
N LYS A 132 17.08 3.14 2.54
CA LYS A 132 16.34 3.29 3.79
C LYS A 132 17.27 3.84 4.87
N TYR A 133 16.85 4.97 5.44
CA TYR A 133 17.53 5.62 6.55
C TYR A 133 17.00 5.09 7.88
N TYR A 134 17.91 4.90 8.82
CA TYR A 134 17.61 4.46 10.18
C TYR A 134 18.31 5.36 11.20
N ALA A 135 17.56 5.78 12.21
CA ALA A 135 18.13 6.31 13.43
C ALA A 135 18.94 5.21 14.14
N ASN A 136 19.99 5.58 14.87
CA ASN A 136 20.76 4.61 15.64
C ASN A 136 20.02 4.19 16.93
N ASN A 137 19.01 3.35 16.79
CA ASN A 137 18.24 2.76 17.89
C ASN A 137 18.10 1.24 17.72
N THR A 138 17.56 0.58 18.74
CA THR A 138 17.36 -0.87 18.76
C THR A 138 16.53 -1.36 17.57
N ASN A 139 15.44 -0.67 17.23
CA ASN A 139 14.54 -1.06 16.15
C ASN A 139 15.20 -1.02 14.78
N GLY A 140 15.97 0.03 14.48
CA GLY A 140 16.68 0.15 13.21
C GLY A 140 17.76 -0.93 13.06
N LYS A 141 18.55 -1.16 14.12
CA LYS A 141 19.55 -2.23 14.14
C LYS A 141 18.88 -3.60 13.96
N ASN A 142 17.80 -3.85 14.69
CA ASN A 142 17.04 -5.10 14.63
C ASN A 142 16.45 -5.36 13.23
N ALA A 143 15.93 -4.33 12.56
CA ALA A 143 15.40 -4.40 11.20
C ALA A 143 16.46 -4.90 10.20
N VAL A 144 17.69 -4.38 10.29
CA VAL A 144 18.78 -4.81 9.39
C VAL A 144 19.33 -6.18 9.77
N THR A 145 19.55 -6.46 11.06
CA THR A 145 20.11 -7.74 11.52
C THR A 145 19.17 -8.92 11.31
N ASN A 146 17.86 -8.67 11.20
CA ASN A 146 16.84 -9.69 10.93
C ASN A 146 16.18 -9.51 9.56
N GLN A 147 16.77 -8.68 8.68
CA GLN A 147 16.39 -8.50 7.28
C GLN A 147 14.90 -8.23 7.04
N TYR A 148 14.35 -7.22 7.72
CA TYR A 148 12.99 -6.76 7.46
C TYR A 148 12.87 -5.24 7.37
N LEU A 149 11.83 -4.80 6.66
CA LEU A 149 11.34 -3.43 6.62
C LEU A 149 10.09 -3.34 7.50
N PHE A 150 10.04 -2.34 8.37
CA PHE A 150 8.87 -2.13 9.22
C PHE A 150 7.77 -1.42 8.42
N CYS A 151 6.56 -1.97 8.46
CA CYS A 151 5.38 -1.45 7.79
C CYS A 151 4.65 -0.43 8.66
N SER A 152 4.95 0.85 8.45
CA SER A 152 4.32 1.94 9.18
C SER A 152 2.81 1.99 8.92
N HIS A 153 2.03 2.14 9.99
CA HIS A 153 0.70 2.75 9.87
C HIS A 153 0.85 4.23 9.45
N PRO A 154 -0.08 4.81 8.67
CA PRO A 154 -0.08 6.24 8.34
C PRO A 154 0.20 7.20 9.51
N TYR A 155 -0.28 6.89 10.71
CA TYR A 155 -0.04 7.70 11.93
C TYR A 155 1.43 7.80 12.36
N HIS A 156 2.33 7.01 11.77
CA HIS A 156 3.77 7.12 11.99
C HIS A 156 4.48 8.01 10.96
N LEU A 157 3.77 8.50 9.93
CA LEU A 157 4.37 9.38 8.92
C LEU A 157 4.57 10.78 9.48
N ASN A 158 5.60 11.48 8.99
CA ASN A 158 6.03 12.76 9.56
C ASN A 158 5.15 13.95 9.16
N ASP A 159 4.47 13.88 8.02
CA ASP A 159 3.55 14.92 7.57
C ASP A 159 2.12 14.56 7.99
N SER A 160 1.44 15.46 8.69
CA SER A 160 0.10 15.22 9.22
C SER A 160 -0.99 15.10 8.15
N MET A 161 -0.73 15.58 6.93
CA MET A 161 -1.65 15.43 5.80
C MET A 161 -1.31 14.22 4.93
N ASP A 162 -0.13 13.63 5.11
CA ASP A 162 0.31 12.48 4.34
C ASP A 162 -0.49 11.25 4.74
N SER A 163 -1.15 10.62 3.76
CA SER A 163 -2.03 9.48 3.99
C SER A 163 -3.23 9.79 4.91
N SER A 164 -3.69 11.04 4.96
CA SER A 164 -4.78 11.48 5.83
C SER A 164 -6.17 11.30 5.21
N ASN A 165 -7.16 10.89 6.01
CA ASN A 165 -8.57 10.87 5.61
C ASN A 165 -9.17 12.27 5.38
N LEU A 166 -8.46 13.34 5.75
CA LEU A 166 -8.86 14.72 5.42
C LEU A 166 -8.82 14.98 3.91
N LEU A 167 -8.05 14.19 3.16
CA LEU A 167 -8.04 14.24 1.69
C LEU A 167 -9.29 13.61 1.08
N TRP A 168 -10.18 12.99 1.87
CA TRP A 168 -11.37 12.34 1.35
C TRP A 168 -12.59 13.26 1.46
N ASP A 169 -13.11 13.65 0.31
CA ASP A 169 -14.35 14.39 0.19
C ASP A 169 -15.56 13.43 0.25
N PHE A 170 -16.34 13.56 1.32
CA PHE A 170 -17.57 12.80 1.54
C PHE A 170 -18.82 13.63 1.24
N SER A 171 -18.70 14.82 0.63
CA SER A 171 -19.82 15.73 0.35
C SER A 171 -20.94 15.08 -0.47
N LYS A 172 -20.62 14.06 -1.26
CA LYS A 172 -21.57 13.29 -2.09
C LYS A 172 -22.12 12.02 -1.42
N LEU A 173 -21.76 11.75 -0.16
CA LEU A 173 -22.33 10.64 0.59
C LEU A 173 -23.84 10.84 0.74
N SER A 174 -24.62 9.93 0.17
CA SER A 174 -26.08 9.93 0.31
C SER A 174 -26.52 9.21 1.59
N GLU A 175 -27.65 9.64 2.16
CA GLU A 175 -28.24 9.00 3.34
C GLU A 175 -28.46 7.48 3.17
N PRO A 176 -28.98 6.96 2.04
CA PRO A 176 -29.11 5.52 1.85
C PRO A 176 -27.78 4.77 1.92
N LEU A 177 -26.71 5.34 1.34
CA LEU A 177 -25.38 4.72 1.35
C LEU A 177 -24.74 4.79 2.76
N PHE A 178 -24.92 5.91 3.46
CA PHE A 178 -24.52 6.07 4.85
C PHE A 178 -25.17 5.01 5.74
N LEU A 179 -26.50 4.88 5.70
CA LEU A 179 -27.24 3.89 6.48
C LEU A 179 -26.85 2.45 6.09
N LYS A 180 -26.65 2.19 4.79
CA LYS A 180 -26.20 0.88 4.31
C LYS A 180 -24.85 0.49 4.94
N PHE A 181 -23.88 1.41 4.98
CA PHE A 181 -22.57 1.16 5.56
C PHE A 181 -22.67 0.75 7.04
N TYR A 182 -23.35 1.55 7.86
CA TYR A 182 -23.50 1.25 9.30
C TYR A 182 -24.18 -0.09 9.54
N ASN A 183 -25.19 -0.44 8.74
CA ASN A 183 -25.87 -1.73 8.85
C ASN A 183 -24.98 -2.89 8.39
N GLN A 184 -24.27 -2.75 7.27
CA GLN A 184 -23.44 -3.81 6.69
C GLN A 184 -22.31 -4.25 7.64
N TYR A 185 -21.71 -3.29 8.34
CA TYR A 185 -20.62 -3.54 9.29
C TYR A 185 -21.09 -3.61 10.75
N ASN A 186 -22.41 -3.61 10.98
CA ASN A 186 -23.03 -3.71 12.30
C ASN A 186 -22.60 -2.60 13.29
N PHE A 187 -22.18 -1.45 12.76
CA PHE A 187 -21.74 -0.28 13.54
C PHE A 187 -22.90 0.44 14.22
N ASN A 188 -24.11 0.28 13.71
CA ASN A 188 -25.34 0.79 14.32
C ASN A 188 -25.60 0.30 15.76
N ASN A 189 -24.95 -0.78 16.21
CA ASN A 189 -25.02 -1.23 17.60
C ASN A 189 -24.00 -0.57 18.53
N HIS A 190 -23.02 0.14 17.97
CA HIS A 190 -21.87 0.68 18.70
C HIS A 190 -21.80 2.21 18.64
N PHE A 191 -22.44 2.81 17.63
CA PHE A 191 -22.40 4.24 17.37
C PHE A 191 -23.79 4.81 17.17
N GLU A 192 -23.98 6.07 17.57
CA GLU A 192 -25.19 6.82 17.23
C GLU A 192 -25.20 7.12 15.72
N VAL A 193 -26.28 6.71 15.05
CA VAL A 193 -26.40 6.82 13.58
C VAL A 193 -27.39 7.91 13.24
N ASN A 194 -26.88 9.09 12.89
CA ASN A 194 -27.68 10.24 12.48
C ASN A 194 -27.04 10.95 11.29
N TYR A 195 -27.64 10.78 10.11
CA TYR A 195 -27.08 11.30 8.87
C TYR A 195 -26.98 12.83 8.83
N GLU A 196 -28.02 13.54 9.26
CA GLU A 196 -28.03 15.01 9.20
C GLU A 196 -27.03 15.63 10.18
N GLU A 197 -26.83 14.99 11.33
CA GLU A 197 -25.80 15.40 12.30
C GLU A 197 -24.38 15.15 11.77
N GLU A 198 -24.12 13.94 11.26
CA GLU A 198 -22.83 13.61 10.65
C GLU A 198 -22.52 14.53 9.47
N LYS A 199 -23.50 14.79 8.61
CA LYS A 199 -23.37 15.72 7.48
C LYS A 199 -23.01 17.13 7.94
N LYS A 200 -23.64 17.63 9.01
CA LYS A 200 -23.31 18.94 9.60
C LYS A 200 -21.88 18.97 10.15
N ASN A 201 -21.39 17.85 10.65
CA ASN A 201 -20.03 17.70 11.16
C ASN A 201 -19.00 17.30 10.09
N GLY A 202 -19.38 17.24 8.81
CA GLY A 202 -18.46 16.88 7.72
C GLY A 202 -18.11 15.39 7.63
N PHE A 203 -18.97 14.52 8.17
CA PHE A 203 -18.85 13.06 8.15
C PHE A 203 -17.63 12.51 8.90
N ILE A 204 -17.22 13.17 9.98
CA ILE A 204 -16.00 12.82 10.73
C ILE A 204 -16.01 11.35 11.19
N GLN A 205 -17.12 10.86 11.77
CA GLN A 205 -17.14 9.52 12.34
C GLN A 205 -17.05 8.46 11.25
N ILE A 206 -17.88 8.55 10.21
CA ILE A 206 -17.85 7.55 9.13
C ILE A 206 -16.53 7.59 8.35
N LYS A 207 -15.91 8.77 8.15
CA LYS A 207 -14.56 8.87 7.55
C LYS A 207 -13.52 8.14 8.37
N GLN A 208 -13.55 8.29 9.70
CA GLN A 208 -12.64 7.60 10.60
C GLN A 208 -12.85 6.08 10.53
N LEU A 209 -14.10 5.61 10.56
CA LEU A 209 -14.41 4.18 10.44
C LEU A 209 -13.90 3.56 9.13
N PHE A 210 -14.07 4.25 7.99
CA PHE A 210 -13.49 3.81 6.72
C PHE A 210 -11.96 3.78 6.77
N TYR A 211 -11.36 4.81 7.36
CA TYR A 211 -9.92 4.92 7.49
C TYR A 211 -9.35 3.74 8.27
N ASP A 212 -9.86 3.48 9.47
CA ASP A 212 -9.40 2.40 10.33
C ASP A 212 -9.59 1.03 9.68
N MET A 213 -10.71 0.82 8.98
CA MET A 213 -10.96 -0.42 8.24
C MET A 213 -9.90 -0.68 7.17
N ILE A 214 -9.51 0.34 6.42
CA ILE A 214 -8.52 0.23 5.33
C ILE A 214 -7.11 0.12 5.92
N THR A 215 -6.78 0.97 6.89
CA THR A 215 -5.41 1.09 7.39
C THR A 215 -5.01 -0.04 8.34
N ASN A 216 -5.98 -0.70 8.99
CA ASN A 216 -5.78 -1.96 9.72
C ASN A 216 -5.22 -3.07 8.83
N GLY A 217 -5.50 -3.02 7.52
CA GLY A 217 -4.99 -3.96 6.54
C GLY A 217 -3.74 -3.49 5.80
N SER A 218 -3.24 -2.28 6.07
CA SER A 218 -2.20 -1.63 5.25
C SER A 218 -0.90 -1.34 6.01
N GLY A 219 0.21 -1.44 5.28
CA GLY A 219 1.54 -1.16 5.75
C GLY A 219 2.28 -0.27 4.76
N ILE A 220 2.84 0.85 5.21
CA ILE A 220 3.56 1.80 4.36
C ILE A 220 5.05 1.74 4.69
N ILE A 221 5.88 1.54 3.67
CA ILE A 221 7.34 1.60 3.78
C ILE A 221 7.83 2.73 2.87
N SER A 222 8.28 3.82 3.49
CA SER A 222 8.94 4.93 2.80
C SER A 222 10.41 4.61 2.51
N LEU A 223 10.79 4.66 1.24
CA LEU A 223 12.13 4.48 0.70
C LEU A 223 12.52 5.74 -0.09
N THR A 224 13.79 5.91 -0.42
CA THR A 224 14.27 7.06 -1.21
C THR A 224 15.25 6.64 -2.29
N THR A 225 15.46 7.50 -3.27
CA THR A 225 16.53 7.38 -4.27
C THR A 225 17.68 8.37 -4.03
N GLU A 226 17.65 9.13 -2.92
CA GLU A 226 18.65 10.16 -2.56
C GLU A 226 19.55 9.69 -1.40
N PRO A 227 20.75 9.14 -1.66
CA PRO A 227 21.59 8.54 -0.61
C PRO A 227 22.41 9.54 0.23
N LEU A 228 22.65 10.75 -0.30
CA LEU A 228 23.50 11.75 0.34
C LEU A 228 22.78 13.07 0.61
N HIS A 229 21.44 13.10 0.53
CA HIS A 229 20.69 14.32 0.80
C HIS A 229 20.83 14.73 2.27
N THR A 230 21.26 15.97 2.51
CA THR A 230 21.59 16.48 3.85
C THR A 230 20.39 16.41 4.80
N LEU A 231 19.20 16.81 4.36
CA LEU A 231 18.01 16.78 5.21
C LEU A 231 17.58 15.35 5.57
N MET A 232 17.84 14.37 4.69
CA MET A 232 17.54 12.97 4.97
C MET A 232 18.42 12.46 6.11
N TRP A 233 19.71 12.72 6.04
CA TRP A 233 20.65 12.35 7.10
C TRP A 233 20.38 13.06 8.43
N SER A 234 19.99 14.34 8.41
CA SER A 234 19.69 15.08 9.64
C SER A 234 18.39 14.64 10.30
N HIS A 235 17.32 14.45 9.53
CA HIS A 235 16.00 14.10 10.08
C HIS A 235 15.90 12.62 10.46
N TYR A 236 16.35 11.71 9.60
CA TYR A 236 16.09 10.29 9.76
C TYR A 236 17.21 9.52 10.43
N ALA A 237 18.47 9.92 10.22
CA ALA A 237 19.63 9.27 10.81
C ALA A 237 20.27 10.09 11.95
N THR A 238 19.94 11.37 12.11
CA THR A 238 20.55 12.29 13.10
C THR A 238 22.09 12.34 13.03
N GLU A 239 22.67 12.06 11.86
CA GLU A 239 24.12 11.90 11.64
C GLU A 239 24.82 10.75 12.40
N LYS A 240 24.12 10.11 13.34
CA LYS A 240 24.61 9.02 14.20
C LYS A 240 24.09 7.65 13.76
N GLY A 241 23.04 7.65 12.96
CA GLY A 241 22.37 6.51 12.36
C GLY A 241 23.14 5.92 11.18
N PHE A 242 22.40 5.24 10.32
CA PHE A 242 22.94 4.61 9.13
C PHE A 242 21.87 4.55 8.04
N MET A 243 22.30 4.25 6.82
CA MET A 243 21.46 4.06 5.65
C MET A 243 21.84 2.73 5.01
N ILE A 244 20.86 1.96 4.56
CA ILE A 244 21.10 0.79 3.71
C ILE A 244 20.67 1.10 2.28
N GLU A 245 21.43 0.59 1.32
CA GLU A 245 21.02 0.46 -0.07
C GLU A 245 20.48 -0.95 -0.31
N LEU A 246 19.30 -1.01 -0.92
CA LEU A 246 18.59 -2.23 -1.22
C LEU A 246 18.44 -2.41 -2.72
N ASP A 247 18.71 -3.61 -3.20
CA ASP A 247 18.38 -4.06 -4.55
C ASP A 247 16.86 -4.26 -4.67
N TRP A 248 16.19 -3.38 -5.42
CA TRP A 248 14.75 -3.45 -5.56
C TRP A 248 14.30 -4.66 -6.38
N GLU A 249 15.05 -5.03 -7.43
CA GLU A 249 14.70 -6.19 -8.27
C GLU A 249 14.73 -7.48 -7.44
N THR A 250 15.77 -7.64 -6.62
CA THR A 250 15.90 -8.79 -5.70
C THR A 250 14.78 -8.82 -4.66
N ILE A 251 14.42 -7.66 -4.07
CA ILE A 251 13.30 -7.60 -3.12
C ILE A 251 12.00 -7.99 -3.83
N LYS A 252 11.72 -7.40 -4.98
CA LYS A 252 10.48 -7.61 -5.73
C LYS A 252 10.27 -9.09 -6.07
N ASP A 253 11.32 -9.76 -6.52
CA ASP A 253 11.23 -11.16 -6.96
C ASP A 253 11.02 -12.13 -5.78
N GLU A 254 11.60 -11.83 -4.61
CA GLU A 254 11.55 -12.69 -3.42
C GLU A 254 10.41 -12.33 -2.44
N LEU A 255 9.78 -11.15 -2.59
CA LEU A 255 8.77 -10.66 -1.66
C LEU A 255 7.61 -11.64 -1.44
N PRO A 256 7.00 -12.26 -2.48
CA PRO A 256 5.92 -13.22 -2.27
C PRO A 256 6.36 -14.48 -1.50
N ALA A 257 7.58 -14.97 -1.74
CA ALA A 257 8.09 -16.20 -1.13
C ALA A 257 8.48 -16.01 0.33
N LEU A 258 8.99 -14.83 0.70
CA LEU A 258 9.41 -14.51 2.07
C LEU A 258 8.27 -14.01 2.96
N ASN A 259 7.12 -13.66 2.37
CA ASN A 259 6.03 -12.98 3.08
C ASN A 259 4.65 -13.55 2.69
N GLU A 260 4.41 -14.82 3.01
CA GLU A 260 3.17 -15.54 2.66
C GLU A 260 1.88 -14.87 3.20
N ASN A 261 1.99 -14.04 4.23
CA ASN A 261 0.88 -13.31 4.84
C ASN A 261 0.47 -12.04 4.07
N ILE A 262 1.29 -11.60 3.10
CA ILE A 262 1.00 -10.43 2.28
C ILE A 262 0.11 -10.87 1.12
N ASN A 263 -1.13 -10.39 1.12
CA ASN A 263 -2.11 -10.68 0.07
C ASN A 263 -1.78 -9.92 -1.22
N ASN A 264 -1.19 -8.72 -1.08
CA ASN A 264 -0.91 -7.82 -2.18
C ASN A 264 0.12 -6.74 -1.79
N TYR A 265 0.75 -6.13 -2.77
CA TYR A 265 1.60 -4.95 -2.58
C TYR A 265 1.61 -4.03 -3.80
N ALA A 266 1.96 -2.77 -3.58
CA ALA A 266 2.19 -1.79 -4.62
C ALA A 266 3.51 -1.04 -4.37
N PHE A 267 4.24 -0.75 -5.43
CA PHE A 267 5.48 0.03 -5.35
C PHE A 267 5.46 1.18 -6.35
N PHE A 268 5.51 2.42 -5.85
CA PHE A 268 5.36 3.62 -6.68
C PHE A 268 6.06 4.84 -6.08
N PRO A 269 6.41 5.84 -6.90
CA PRO A 269 6.98 7.08 -6.40
C PRO A 269 5.92 8.00 -5.82
N ILE A 270 6.31 8.91 -4.94
CA ILE A 270 5.43 9.98 -4.48
C ILE A 270 5.26 11.07 -5.53
N GLN A 271 4.01 11.49 -5.71
CA GLN A 271 3.61 12.69 -6.45
C GLN A 271 3.66 13.90 -5.52
N TYR A 272 4.68 14.73 -5.69
CA TYR A 272 4.79 15.99 -4.95
C TYR A 272 3.94 17.09 -5.61
N VAL A 273 3.16 17.81 -4.82
CA VAL A 273 2.26 18.87 -5.27
C VAL A 273 2.34 20.10 -4.37
N GLU A 274 2.17 21.29 -4.98
CA GLU A 274 2.12 22.56 -4.26
C GLU A 274 0.91 22.65 -3.30
N ASN A 275 -0.25 22.19 -3.76
CA ASN A 275 -1.49 22.18 -3.00
C ASN A 275 -2.05 20.76 -2.97
N LEU A 276 -2.32 20.25 -1.76
CA LEU A 276 -3.04 18.99 -1.59
C LEU A 276 -4.52 19.22 -1.89
N GLU A 277 -5.05 18.48 -2.85
CA GLU A 277 -6.47 18.51 -3.21
C GLU A 277 -7.19 17.28 -2.65
N SER A 278 -8.43 17.47 -2.20
CA SER A 278 -9.28 16.35 -1.79
C SER A 278 -9.76 15.55 -3.00
N ILE A 279 -9.86 14.24 -2.86
CA ILE A 279 -10.51 13.34 -3.81
C ILE A 279 -11.95 13.07 -3.37
N ASP A 280 -12.89 13.08 -4.32
CA ASP A 280 -14.25 12.58 -4.10
C ASP A 280 -14.19 11.08 -3.76
N PHE A 281 -14.57 10.73 -2.53
CA PHE A 281 -14.50 9.34 -2.08
C PHE A 281 -15.54 8.45 -2.76
N PHE A 282 -16.60 9.04 -3.31
CA PHE A 282 -17.71 8.37 -3.98
C PHE A 282 -17.71 8.61 -5.49
N LEU A 283 -16.51 8.77 -6.07
CA LEU A 283 -16.28 8.91 -7.51
C LEU A 283 -17.11 7.89 -8.30
N SER A 284 -17.92 8.36 -9.24
CA SER A 284 -18.81 7.50 -10.06
C SER A 284 -18.11 6.43 -10.90
N ASN A 285 -16.78 6.50 -11.02
CA ASN A 285 -15.92 5.55 -11.71
C ASN A 285 -15.02 4.74 -10.76
N CYS A 286 -15.20 4.88 -9.44
CA CYS A 286 -14.52 4.09 -8.41
C CYS A 286 -15.58 3.43 -7.52
N ASN A 287 -15.69 2.11 -7.58
CA ASN A 287 -16.64 1.35 -6.76
C ASN A 287 -16.01 0.82 -5.46
N SER A 288 -14.79 1.27 -5.13
CA SER A 288 -14.03 0.83 -3.96
C SER A 288 -13.30 2.01 -3.29
N PRO A 289 -13.15 2.02 -1.95
CA PRO A 289 -12.34 3.00 -1.23
C PRO A 289 -10.83 2.90 -1.54
N ASP A 290 -10.41 1.86 -2.25
CA ASP A 290 -9.02 1.60 -2.62
C ASP A 290 -8.34 2.72 -3.41
N VAL A 291 -9.02 3.31 -4.40
CA VAL A 291 -8.44 4.36 -5.24
C VAL A 291 -8.29 5.67 -4.47
N PRO A 292 -9.30 6.15 -3.72
CA PRO A 292 -9.11 7.27 -2.78
C PRO A 292 -7.99 7.04 -1.76
N PHE A 293 -7.86 5.82 -1.23
CA PHE A 293 -6.76 5.49 -0.33
C PHE A 293 -5.41 5.56 -1.05
N LEU A 294 -5.28 4.91 -2.22
CA LEU A 294 -4.05 4.90 -3.02
C LEU A 294 -3.60 6.31 -3.41
N TYR A 295 -4.54 7.18 -3.77
CA TYR A 295 -4.29 8.60 -3.99
C TYR A 295 -3.74 9.26 -2.71
N SER A 296 -4.42 9.09 -1.56
CA SER A 296 -4.03 9.74 -0.31
C SER A 296 -2.65 9.34 0.20
N ILE A 297 -2.20 8.12 -0.10
CA ILE A 297 -0.85 7.63 0.21
C ILE A 297 0.15 7.87 -0.93
N GLY A 298 -0.27 8.43 -2.05
CA GLY A 298 0.58 8.71 -3.22
C GLY A 298 0.92 10.17 -3.42
N VAL A 299 0.16 11.09 -2.82
CA VAL A 299 0.41 12.54 -2.90
C VAL A 299 1.06 13.09 -1.63
N LYS A 300 1.95 14.07 -1.80
CA LYS A 300 2.63 14.74 -0.69
C LYS A 300 2.91 16.20 -1.04
N ARG A 301 3.06 17.07 -0.03
CA ARG A 301 3.40 18.48 -0.25
C ARG A 301 4.79 18.63 -0.85
N GLN A 302 4.96 19.63 -1.71
CA GLN A 302 6.22 19.96 -2.38
C GLN A 302 7.38 20.19 -1.40
N ASP A 303 7.11 20.67 -0.18
CA ASP A 303 8.13 20.87 0.86
C ASP A 303 8.94 19.60 1.19
N TRP A 304 8.39 18.43 0.90
CA TRP A 304 9.03 17.12 1.11
C TRP A 304 9.66 16.53 -0.15
N ASN A 305 9.72 17.28 -1.27
CA ASN A 305 10.22 16.76 -2.55
C ASN A 305 11.67 16.26 -2.49
N TYR A 306 12.46 16.79 -1.55
CA TYR A 306 13.85 16.44 -1.32
C TYR A 306 14.04 14.99 -0.87
N GLU A 307 12.97 14.36 -0.38
CA GLU A 307 13.00 12.95 0.01
C GLU A 307 13.03 12.03 -1.21
N ASN A 308 12.60 12.50 -2.39
CA ASN A 308 12.45 11.71 -3.62
C ASN A 308 11.91 10.30 -3.32
N GLU A 309 10.79 10.28 -2.58
CA GLU A 309 10.26 9.12 -1.88
C GLU A 309 9.65 8.12 -2.86
N TRP A 310 9.88 6.85 -2.59
CA TRP A 310 9.19 5.71 -3.17
C TRP A 310 8.51 4.93 -2.05
N ARG A 311 7.26 4.51 -2.25
CA ARG A 311 6.51 3.73 -1.28
C ARG A 311 6.35 2.31 -1.74
N LEU A 312 6.72 1.38 -0.87
CA LEU A 312 6.20 0.03 -0.89
C LEU A 312 5.03 -0.04 0.08
N VAL A 313 3.84 -0.29 -0.44
CA VAL A 313 2.62 -0.48 0.34
C VAL A 313 2.28 -1.96 0.34
N THR A 314 2.08 -2.55 1.51
CA THR A 314 1.72 -3.97 1.65
C THR A 314 0.36 -4.12 2.30
N TYR A 315 -0.36 -5.15 1.87
CA TYR A 315 -1.71 -5.44 2.34
C TYR A 315 -1.75 -6.82 2.98
N ALA A 316 -2.12 -6.86 4.26
CA ALA A 316 -2.19 -8.10 5.03
C ALA A 316 -3.22 -7.95 6.15
N ASN A 317 -3.83 -9.07 6.57
CA ASN A 317 -4.92 -9.02 7.53
C ASN A 317 -4.45 -8.72 8.96
N GLY A 318 -5.00 -7.65 9.55
CA GLY A 318 -4.85 -7.37 10.98
C GLY A 318 -3.46 -6.90 11.38
N TYR A 319 -2.95 -5.87 10.69
CA TYR A 319 -1.80 -5.11 11.18
C TYR A 319 -2.12 -4.20 12.39
N GLY A 320 -3.39 -4.05 12.75
CA GLY A 320 -3.84 -3.21 13.85
C GLY A 320 -3.87 -1.72 13.50
N VAL A 321 -4.40 -0.90 14.40
CA VAL A 321 -4.47 0.57 14.27
C VAL A 321 -3.95 1.18 15.58
N PRO A 322 -2.87 1.98 15.54
CA PRO A 322 -2.26 2.55 16.74
C PRO A 322 -2.94 3.86 17.16
N ASP A 323 -4.23 3.81 17.51
CA ASP A 323 -5.03 4.98 17.87
C ASP A 323 -4.45 5.78 19.06
N SER A 324 -3.70 5.10 19.94
CA SER A 324 -3.04 5.71 21.08
C SER A 324 -1.97 6.75 20.69
N LEU A 325 -1.51 6.75 19.44
CA LEU A 325 -0.57 7.75 18.93
C LEU A 325 -1.22 9.13 18.73
N LEU A 326 -2.52 9.16 18.41
CA LEU A 326 -3.24 10.40 18.10
C LEU A 326 -4.28 10.79 19.15
N SER A 327 -4.74 9.85 19.95
CA SER A 327 -5.83 10.05 20.90
C SER A 327 -5.66 9.15 22.14
N PRO A 328 -6.41 9.37 23.23
CA PRO A 328 -6.37 8.47 24.39
C PRO A 328 -7.13 7.15 24.17
N LEU A 329 -7.56 6.84 22.93
CA LEU A 329 -8.24 5.60 22.60
C LEU A 329 -7.25 4.42 22.60
N PRO A 330 -7.71 3.20 22.98
CA PRO A 330 -6.89 2.01 22.90
C PRO A 330 -6.62 1.63 21.44
N ASP A 331 -5.42 1.09 21.18
CA ASP A 331 -5.08 0.57 19.87
C ASP A 331 -6.01 -0.59 19.45
N ILE A 332 -6.32 -0.66 18.17
CA ILE A 332 -6.84 -1.89 17.57
C ILE A 332 -5.67 -2.88 17.49
N PRO A 333 -5.73 -4.03 18.18
CA PRO A 333 -4.60 -4.93 18.30
C PRO A 333 -4.23 -5.54 16.95
N SER A 334 -2.92 -5.67 16.72
CA SER A 334 -2.40 -6.40 15.57
C SER A 334 -2.49 -7.92 15.82
N SER A 335 -2.94 -8.67 14.82
CA SER A 335 -2.89 -10.15 14.82
C SER A 335 -1.60 -10.71 14.20
N GLN A 336 -0.73 -9.84 13.66
CA GLN A 336 0.53 -10.22 13.03
C GLN A 336 1.60 -9.14 13.17
N GLU A 337 2.85 -9.46 12.83
CA GLU A 337 3.93 -8.46 12.87
C GLU A 337 3.86 -7.52 11.64
N ARG A 338 4.16 -6.24 11.86
CA ARG A 338 4.30 -5.22 10.79
C ARG A 338 5.69 -5.27 10.16
N LYS A 339 6.08 -6.44 9.63
CA LYS A 339 7.41 -6.69 9.05
C LYS A 339 7.27 -7.26 7.64
N VAL A 340 8.06 -6.72 6.72
CA VAL A 340 8.26 -7.26 5.36
C VAL A 340 9.70 -7.72 5.26
N PHE A 341 9.90 -9.02 5.15
CA PHE A 341 11.20 -9.65 5.08
C PHE A 341 11.78 -9.55 3.66
N TYR A 342 13.10 -9.40 3.59
CA TYR A 342 13.89 -9.40 2.37
C TYR A 342 15.12 -10.32 2.53
N PRO A 343 15.71 -10.83 1.45
CA PRO A 343 16.91 -11.67 1.56
C PRO A 343 18.13 -10.82 1.93
N LEU A 344 19.06 -11.34 2.74
CA LEU A 344 20.30 -10.63 3.09
C LEU A 344 21.08 -10.14 1.85
N GLY A 345 21.02 -10.91 0.75
CA GLY A 345 21.64 -10.57 -0.53
C GLY A 345 21.12 -9.27 -1.16
N ALA A 346 19.91 -8.82 -0.81
CA ALA A 346 19.36 -7.56 -1.29
C ALA A 346 20.09 -6.34 -0.70
N ILE A 347 20.84 -6.49 0.40
CA ILE A 347 21.67 -5.38 0.92
C ILE A 347 22.90 -5.21 0.02
N LYS A 348 22.87 -4.15 -0.79
CA LYS A 348 24.00 -3.76 -1.66
C LYS A 348 25.10 -3.10 -0.86
N SER A 349 24.73 -2.17 0.01
CA SER A 349 25.66 -1.42 0.84
C SER A 349 25.00 -0.94 2.13
N ILE A 350 25.82 -0.64 3.12
CA ILE A 350 25.43 0.12 4.31
C ILE A 350 26.37 1.29 4.49
N THR A 351 25.82 2.49 4.68
CA THR A 351 26.57 3.69 5.00
C THR A 351 26.30 4.07 6.45
N LEU A 352 27.35 4.15 7.26
CA LEU A 352 27.30 4.66 8.62
C LEU A 352 27.34 6.20 8.61
N GLY A 353 26.59 6.83 9.50
CA GLY A 353 26.63 8.27 9.67
C GLY A 353 28.01 8.76 10.15
N LYS A 354 28.35 10.02 9.83
CA LYS A 354 29.67 10.59 10.17
C LYS A 354 29.94 10.66 11.67
N GLN A 355 28.88 10.61 12.49
CA GLN A 355 28.94 10.55 13.95
C GLN A 355 28.48 9.19 14.49
N PHE A 356 28.50 8.12 13.70
CA PHE A 356 28.08 6.80 14.17
C PHE A 356 28.89 6.36 15.40
N PHE A 357 30.23 6.46 15.33
CA PHE A 357 31.12 6.25 16.46
C PHE A 357 31.19 7.53 17.30
N ASN A 358 30.51 7.55 18.45
CA ASN A 358 30.39 8.72 19.30
C ASN A 358 30.37 8.34 20.80
N GLY A 359 30.29 9.33 21.69
CA GLY A 359 30.34 9.10 23.14
C GLY A 359 29.20 8.22 23.71
N LEU A 360 28.14 7.94 22.95
CA LEU A 360 27.09 7.01 23.35
C LEU A 360 27.56 5.56 23.25
N ASN A 361 28.27 5.19 22.19
CA ASN A 361 28.66 3.80 21.89
C ASN A 361 30.17 3.52 22.00
N VAL A 362 31.02 4.55 22.04
CA VAL A 362 32.47 4.44 22.24
C VAL A 362 32.81 4.70 23.72
N GLU A 363 33.58 3.78 24.31
CA GLU A 363 34.15 3.90 25.65
C GLU A 363 35.43 4.74 25.64
N GLN A 364 36.30 4.49 24.64
CA GLN A 364 37.60 5.14 24.54
C GLN A 364 38.04 5.29 23.07
N HIS A 365 38.56 6.45 22.71
CA HIS A 365 39.30 6.68 21.46
C HIS A 365 40.78 6.34 21.70
N ILE A 366 41.26 5.25 21.10
CA ILE A 366 42.61 4.70 21.36
C ILE A 366 43.66 5.40 20.49
N ALA A 367 43.33 5.57 19.22
CA ALA A 367 44.16 6.17 18.17
C ALA A 367 43.23 6.65 17.05
N PRO A 368 43.69 7.46 16.06
CA PRO A 368 42.88 7.85 14.92
C PRO A 368 42.16 6.66 14.30
N LEU A 369 40.84 6.75 14.17
CA LEU A 369 39.98 5.69 13.61
C LEU A 369 40.02 4.34 14.35
N THR A 370 40.53 4.32 15.59
CA THR A 370 40.57 3.13 16.45
C THR A 370 39.77 3.38 17.72
N PHE A 371 38.68 2.64 17.90
CA PHE A 371 37.71 2.86 18.96
C PHE A 371 37.54 1.61 19.82
N LYS A 372 37.58 1.78 21.15
CA LYS A 372 37.06 0.81 22.10
C LYS A 372 35.56 1.07 22.27
N MET A 373 34.74 0.17 21.79
CA MET A 373 33.28 0.18 21.91
C MET A 373 32.83 -0.20 23.32
N LYS A 374 31.71 0.35 23.75
CA LYS A 374 31.00 -0.12 24.94
C LYS A 374 30.36 -1.49 24.66
N ASP A 375 30.06 -2.21 25.72
CA ASP A 375 29.25 -3.43 25.63
C ASP A 375 27.79 -3.06 25.38
N SER A 376 27.44 -2.84 24.11
CA SER A 376 26.13 -2.33 23.70
C SER A 376 25.60 -3.05 22.46
N GLU A 377 24.34 -2.77 22.13
CA GLU A 377 23.75 -3.21 20.86
C GLU A 377 24.48 -2.68 19.63
N ASP A 378 25.18 -1.54 19.74
CA ASP A 378 26.00 -1.01 18.66
C ASP A 378 27.21 -1.90 18.37
N LEU A 379 27.85 -2.46 19.41
CA LEU A 379 28.95 -3.42 19.22
C LEU A 379 28.44 -4.70 18.55
N LYS A 380 27.27 -5.21 18.97
CA LYS A 380 26.63 -6.36 18.32
C LYS A 380 26.31 -6.08 16.85
N PHE A 381 25.80 -4.88 16.56
CA PHE A 381 25.52 -4.46 15.21
C PHE A 381 26.79 -4.34 14.36
N VAL A 382 27.84 -3.68 14.86
CA VAL A 382 29.13 -3.60 14.18
C VAL A 382 29.71 -4.99 13.89
N ASN A 383 29.64 -5.93 14.84
CA ASN A 383 30.07 -7.31 14.60
C ASN A 383 29.25 -7.98 13.48
N PHE A 384 27.93 -7.78 13.45
CA PHE A 384 27.10 -8.25 12.34
C PHE A 384 27.55 -7.67 10.99
N LEU A 385 27.88 -6.37 10.92
CA LEU A 385 28.36 -5.75 9.68
C LEU A 385 29.68 -6.40 9.21
N ILE A 386 30.63 -6.59 10.13
CA ILE A 386 31.91 -7.25 9.86
C ILE A 386 31.68 -8.67 9.32
N GLU A 387 30.80 -9.43 9.96
CA GLU A 387 30.56 -10.85 9.63
C GLU A 387 29.74 -11.06 8.35
N LYS A 388 28.81 -10.15 8.04
CA LYS A 388 27.80 -10.37 6.99
C LYS A 388 27.91 -9.47 5.79
N LEU A 389 28.47 -8.27 5.94
CA LEU A 389 28.53 -7.27 4.87
C LEU A 389 29.95 -7.03 4.36
N GLY A 390 30.98 -7.31 5.16
CA GLY A 390 32.37 -7.31 4.71
C GLY A 390 32.79 -5.98 4.08
N ASP A 391 33.03 -5.98 2.77
CA ASP A 391 33.49 -4.85 1.96
C ASP A 391 32.37 -3.88 1.50
N LYS A 392 31.12 -4.16 1.87
CA LYS A 392 29.93 -3.35 1.54
C LYS A 392 29.64 -2.21 2.53
N ILE A 393 30.62 -1.86 3.36
CA ILE A 393 30.46 -0.88 4.44
C ILE A 393 31.07 0.45 4.01
N PHE A 394 30.31 1.52 4.23
CA PHE A 394 30.71 2.89 3.95
C PHE A 394 30.56 3.77 5.18
N LEU A 395 31.26 4.89 5.20
CA LEU A 395 31.18 5.91 6.24
C LEU A 395 30.96 7.27 5.59
N CYS A 396 29.94 8.00 6.07
CA CYS A 396 29.70 9.37 5.66
C CYS A 396 30.85 10.29 6.07
N GLY A 397 31.12 11.27 5.22
CA GLY A 397 32.07 12.34 5.44
C GLY A 397 31.64 13.64 4.76
N GLU A 398 32.53 14.62 4.79
CA GLU A 398 32.43 15.85 4.03
C GLU A 398 33.67 15.94 3.12
N TYR A 399 33.48 16.41 1.90
CA TYR A 399 34.53 16.65 0.94
C TYR A 399 34.54 18.13 0.55
N GLU A 400 35.71 18.77 0.58
CA GLU A 400 35.89 20.16 0.17
C GLU A 400 36.42 20.22 -1.26
N GLU A 401 35.68 20.91 -2.13
CA GLU A 401 36.07 21.19 -3.51
C GLU A 401 35.97 22.69 -3.76
N ALA A 402 37.08 23.35 -4.12
CA ALA A 402 37.09 24.78 -4.43
C ALA A 402 36.42 25.68 -3.36
N LYS A 403 36.62 25.37 -2.07
CA LYS A 403 36.01 26.04 -0.90
C LYS A 403 34.50 25.80 -0.71
N ALA A 404 33.92 24.85 -1.43
CA ALA A 404 32.57 24.36 -1.20
C ALA A 404 32.63 22.98 -0.54
N PHE A 405 31.82 22.75 0.49
CA PHE A 405 31.69 21.45 1.13
C PHE A 405 30.51 20.68 0.53
N LYS A 406 30.74 19.41 0.22
CA LYS A 406 29.74 18.45 -0.25
C LYS A 406 29.77 17.22 0.63
N ARG A 407 28.64 16.54 0.73
CA ARG A 407 28.57 15.29 1.47
C ARG A 407 29.21 14.18 0.65
N SER A 408 29.93 13.29 1.34
CA SER A 408 30.55 12.13 0.72
C SER A 408 30.25 10.86 1.51
N SER A 409 30.43 9.72 0.86
CA SER A 409 30.42 8.40 1.45
C SER A 409 31.64 7.65 0.94
N GLU A 410 32.45 7.12 1.86
CA GLU A 410 33.71 6.45 1.57
C GLU A 410 33.64 5.00 2.04
N ARG A 411 34.10 4.06 1.21
CA ARG A 411 34.21 2.64 1.54
C ARG A 411 35.22 2.45 2.67
N ILE A 412 34.84 1.64 3.65
CA ILE A 412 35.66 1.34 4.81
C ILE A 412 35.74 -0.17 5.07
N SER A 413 36.82 -0.60 5.70
CA SER A 413 36.89 -1.89 6.39
C SER A 413 36.81 -1.68 7.90
N LEU A 414 36.07 -2.57 8.56
CA LEU A 414 36.01 -2.64 10.02
C LEU A 414 36.81 -3.87 10.48
N THR A 415 37.94 -3.65 11.12
CA THR A 415 38.84 -4.71 11.58
C THR A 415 38.77 -4.84 13.10
N LYS A 416 38.43 -6.04 13.59
CA LYS A 416 38.35 -6.34 15.02
C LYS A 416 39.76 -6.62 15.57
N ILE A 417 40.31 -5.71 16.37
CA ILE A 417 41.59 -5.90 17.06
C ILE A 417 41.42 -6.85 18.26
N ASN A 418 40.30 -6.71 18.98
CA ASN A 418 39.87 -7.59 20.06
C ASN A 418 38.35 -7.46 20.24
N ASP A 419 37.76 -8.11 21.25
CA ASP A 419 36.31 -8.16 21.48
C ASP A 419 35.57 -6.83 21.49
N LYS A 420 36.24 -5.75 21.86
CA LYS A 420 35.62 -4.43 21.96
C LYS A 420 36.33 -3.36 21.15
N THR A 421 37.45 -3.67 20.52
CA THR A 421 38.28 -2.68 19.82
C THR A 421 38.19 -2.85 18.31
N ILE A 422 37.73 -1.81 17.63
CA ILE A 422 37.52 -1.78 16.19
C ILE A 422 38.45 -0.73 15.57
N LEU A 423 39.16 -1.11 14.52
CA LEU A 423 39.91 -0.24 13.63
C LEU A 423 39.10 0.01 12.36
N ILE A 424 39.00 1.26 11.93
CA ILE A 424 38.39 1.65 10.66
C ILE A 424 39.49 1.99 9.66
N GLU A 425 39.53 1.27 8.56
CA GLU A 425 40.43 1.53 7.44
C GLU A 425 39.63 2.15 6.29
N ARG A 426 40.15 3.25 5.75
CA ARG A 426 39.52 4.06 4.70
C ARG A 426 40.16 3.73 3.36
N HIS A 427 39.34 3.44 2.34
CA HIS A 427 39.82 2.97 1.03
C HIS A 427 39.92 4.07 -0.03
N ASN A 428 39.49 5.31 0.25
CA ASN A 428 39.40 6.42 -0.71
C ASN A 428 38.58 6.09 -1.97
N GLU A 429 37.65 5.13 -1.87
CA GLU A 429 36.71 4.76 -2.92
C GLU A 429 35.31 5.10 -2.44
N GLY A 430 34.50 5.76 -3.25
CA GLY A 430 33.21 6.22 -2.78
C GLY A 430 32.47 7.10 -3.78
N PHE A 431 31.44 7.77 -3.28
CA PHE A 431 30.62 8.69 -4.05
C PHE A 431 30.32 9.94 -3.22
N HIS A 432 30.02 11.04 -3.91
CA HIS A 432 29.72 12.34 -3.31
C HIS A 432 28.49 12.94 -4.00
N SER A 433 27.77 13.80 -3.28
CA SER A 433 26.62 14.54 -3.83
C SER A 433 27.01 15.71 -4.72
#